data_AF-A0A7J7V8E3-F1
#
_entry.id   AF-A0A7J7V8E3-F1
#
_cell.length_a   1.000
_cell.length_b   1.000
_cell.length_c   1.000
_cell.angle_alpha   90.00
_cell.angle_beta   90.00
_cell.angle_gamma   90.00
#
_symmetry.space_group_name_H-M   'P 1'
#
loop_
_entity.id
_entity.type
_entity.pdbx_description
1 polymer ?
#
loop_
_entity_poly.entity_id
_entity_poly.type
_entity_poly.pdbx_seq_one_letter_code
_entity_poly.pdbx_strand_id
1 'polypeptide(L)'
;MGPRSPALRPLLGLLLLLPPILPRALPGAQCPEPCSCPPDGALRCPGPRAGLTRLSLTYLPIKVIPSQAFRGLNEVVKIEISQSDSLEKIEANAFDNLLNLSEM
;
A
#
# COMPACT_ATOMS: atom_id res chain seq x y z
N MET A 1 -47.47 47.19 -22.39
CA MET A 1 -47.05 45.94 -21.73
C MET A 1 -45.77 45.44 -22.40
N GLY A 2 -44.62 45.48 -21.71
CA GLY A 2 -43.36 44.88 -22.18
C GLY A 2 -42.95 43.75 -21.22
N PRO A 3 -42.51 42.58 -21.71
CA PRO A 3 -42.27 41.41 -20.87
C PRO A 3 -40.97 41.53 -20.07
N ARG A 4 -41.05 41.07 -18.82
CA ARG A 4 -40.01 41.08 -17.79
C ARG A 4 -38.99 39.98 -18.10
N SER A 5 -37.71 40.33 -18.20
CA SER A 5 -36.61 39.36 -18.28
C SER A 5 -36.43 38.67 -16.92
N PRO A 6 -36.43 37.33 -16.82
CA PRO A 6 -36.04 36.65 -15.60
C PRO A 6 -34.50 36.54 -15.52
N ALA A 7 -33.95 36.97 -14.39
CA ALA A 7 -32.54 36.82 -14.06
C ALA A 7 -32.14 35.33 -14.06
N LEU A 8 -31.25 34.96 -15.00
CA LEU A 8 -30.69 33.62 -15.10
C LEU A 8 -29.56 33.45 -14.07
N ARG A 9 -29.95 33.02 -12.87
CA ARG A 9 -29.24 32.23 -11.84
C ARG A 9 -27.68 32.23 -11.84
N PRO A 10 -27.03 32.63 -10.74
CA PRO A 10 -25.62 32.31 -10.51
C PRO A 10 -25.53 30.89 -9.92
N LEU A 11 -25.58 29.85 -10.76
CA LEU A 11 -25.34 28.47 -10.31
C LEU A 11 -23.85 28.15 -10.11
N LEU A 12 -22.96 29.10 -10.44
CA LEU A 12 -21.51 28.89 -10.43
C LEU A 12 -20.90 28.79 -9.02
N GLY A 13 -21.57 29.32 -8.00
CA GLY A 13 -21.03 29.37 -6.62
C GLY A 13 -21.15 28.06 -5.83
N LEU A 14 -22.05 27.14 -6.23
CA LEU A 14 -22.34 25.94 -5.44
C LEU A 14 -21.30 24.83 -5.64
N LEU A 15 -20.50 24.89 -6.72
CA LEU A 15 -19.48 23.88 -7.03
C LEU A 15 -18.25 23.95 -6.10
N LEU A 16 -18.03 25.09 -5.43
CA LEU A 16 -16.90 25.32 -4.53
C LEU A 16 -17.11 24.77 -3.11
N LEU A 17 -18.31 24.29 -2.79
CA LEU A 17 -18.64 23.72 -1.47
C LEU A 17 -18.47 22.20 -1.42
N LEU A 18 -18.17 21.53 -2.53
CA LEU A 18 -17.79 20.13 -2.46
C LEU A 18 -16.36 20.05 -1.88
N PRO A 19 -16.17 19.43 -0.70
CA PRO A 19 -14.83 19.12 -0.25
C PRO A 19 -14.13 18.31 -1.35
N PRO A 20 -12.84 18.55 -1.63
CA PRO A 20 -12.10 17.73 -2.58
C PRO A 20 -12.31 16.30 -2.13
N ILE A 21 -12.91 15.49 -3.00
CA ILE A 21 -13.04 14.05 -2.80
C ILE A 21 -11.61 13.55 -2.87
N LEU A 22 -10.90 13.65 -1.75
CA LEU A 22 -9.62 12.98 -1.57
C LEU A 22 -9.94 11.53 -1.87
N PRO A 23 -9.29 10.90 -2.85
CA PRO A 23 -9.54 9.49 -3.12
C PRO A 23 -9.22 8.76 -1.82
N ARG A 24 -10.28 8.37 -1.10
CA ARG A 24 -10.16 7.41 -0.02
C ARG A 24 -9.52 6.23 -0.71
N ALA A 25 -8.27 5.94 -0.32
CA ALA A 25 -7.57 4.75 -0.76
C ALA A 25 -8.59 3.62 -0.69
N LEU A 26 -8.90 3.05 -1.86
CA LEU A 26 -9.87 1.99 -2.00
C LEU A 26 -9.59 0.95 -0.91
N PRO A 27 -10.62 0.29 -0.34
CA PRO A 27 -10.42 -0.91 0.46
C PRO A 27 -9.95 -2.06 -0.44
N GLY A 28 -8.80 -1.88 -1.10
CA GLY A 28 -7.98 -2.91 -1.71
C GLY A 28 -6.81 -3.14 -0.76
N ALA A 29 -6.65 -4.40 -0.34
CA ALA A 29 -5.57 -4.94 0.49
C ALA A 29 -4.78 -3.90 1.31
N GLN A 30 -5.21 -3.70 2.56
CA GLN A 30 -4.39 -2.97 3.52
C GLN A 30 -3.02 -3.66 3.61
N CYS A 31 -1.95 -2.90 3.40
CA CYS A 31 -0.60 -3.42 3.56
C CYS A 31 -0.41 -3.83 5.03
N PRO A 32 0.01 -5.08 5.32
CA PRO A 32 0.07 -5.58 6.68
C PRO A 32 1.24 -4.94 7.41
N GLU A 33 1.02 -4.47 8.63
CA GLU A 33 2.10 -4.08 9.56
C GLU A 33 3.06 -5.27 9.81
N PRO A 34 4.41 -5.12 9.76
CA PRO A 34 5.25 -3.92 9.58
C PRO A 34 5.33 -3.27 8.21
N CYS A 35 4.81 -3.92 7.20
CA CYS A 35 5.12 -3.59 5.83
C CYS A 35 4.42 -2.33 5.35
N SER A 36 5.10 -1.64 4.44
CA SER A 36 4.57 -0.54 3.66
C SER A 36 4.62 -0.93 2.19
N CYS A 37 3.56 -0.55 1.47
CA CYS A 37 3.33 -0.83 0.07
C CYS A 37 3.22 0.54 -0.63
N PRO A 38 4.34 1.18 -1.00
CA PRO A 38 4.33 2.51 -1.55
C PRO A 38 3.82 2.48 -3.00
N PRO A 39 3.43 3.65 -3.56
CA PRO A 39 2.94 3.73 -4.95
C PRO A 39 3.98 3.32 -6.01
N ASP A 40 5.26 3.28 -5.65
CA ASP A 40 6.35 2.78 -6.50
C ASP A 40 6.32 1.25 -6.66
N GLY A 41 5.48 0.54 -5.89
CA GLY A 41 5.32 -0.91 -5.92
C GLY A 41 6.45 -1.67 -5.22
N ALA A 42 7.36 -1.00 -4.51
CA ALA A 42 8.48 -1.62 -3.83
C ALA A 42 8.13 -1.96 -2.37
N LEU A 43 7.97 -3.25 -2.05
CA LEU A 43 7.65 -3.70 -0.70
C LEU A 43 8.76 -3.31 0.30
N ARG A 44 8.37 -2.79 1.47
CA ARG A 44 9.33 -2.52 2.56
C ARG A 44 8.76 -2.96 3.89
N CYS A 45 9.43 -3.85 4.59
CA CYS A 45 9.04 -4.37 5.90
C CYS A 45 10.14 -4.04 6.94
N PRO A 46 10.15 -2.81 7.48
CA PRO A 46 11.19 -2.38 8.42
C PRO A 46 11.14 -3.16 9.74
N GLY A 47 12.31 -3.55 10.23
CA GLY A 47 12.53 -3.98 11.62
C GLY A 47 13.13 -2.90 12.52
N PRO A 48 13.41 -3.22 13.80
CA PRO A 48 13.17 -4.51 14.45
C PRO A 48 11.71 -4.69 14.89
N ARG A 49 11.23 -5.95 14.83
CA ARG A 49 9.89 -6.34 15.28
C ARG A 49 10.02 -7.54 16.23
N ALA A 50 10.12 -7.26 17.52
CA ALA A 50 10.16 -8.30 18.55
C ALA A 50 8.82 -9.07 18.57
N GLY A 51 8.90 -10.39 18.68
CA GLY A 51 7.77 -11.31 18.70
C GLY A 51 7.15 -11.61 17.33
N LEU A 52 7.64 -11.01 16.24
CA LEU A 52 7.13 -11.29 14.89
C LEU A 52 7.79 -12.56 14.33
N THR A 53 7.11 -13.70 14.47
CA THR A 53 7.62 -15.00 14.00
C THR A 53 7.09 -15.40 12.62
N ARG A 54 5.98 -14.81 12.19
CA ARG A 54 5.32 -15.12 10.91
C ARG A 54 4.89 -13.83 10.22
N LEU A 55 5.24 -13.70 8.95
CA LEU A 55 4.81 -12.61 8.08
C LEU A 55 4.04 -13.19 6.89
N SER A 56 2.80 -12.73 6.70
CA SER A 56 1.95 -13.12 5.57
C SER A 56 1.67 -11.90 4.70
N LEU A 57 2.01 -12.00 3.43
CA LEU A 57 1.94 -10.96 2.41
C LEU A 57 0.99 -11.42 1.32
N THR A 58 -0.28 -11.08 1.47
CA THR A 58 -1.37 -11.62 0.64
C THR A 58 -2.10 -10.50 -0.08
N TYR A 59 -2.38 -10.70 -1.37
CA TYR A 59 -3.12 -9.73 -2.21
C TYR A 59 -2.48 -8.34 -2.28
N LEU A 60 -1.16 -8.23 -2.19
CA LEU A 60 -0.50 -6.92 -2.16
C LEU A 60 -0.31 -6.36 -3.57
N PRO A 61 -0.57 -5.06 -3.79
CA PRO A 61 -0.32 -4.38 -5.06
C PRO A 61 1.16 -4.00 -5.21
N ILE A 62 2.06 -4.95 -4.97
CA ILE A 62 3.51 -4.77 -5.08
C ILE A 62 4.01 -5.33 -6.40
N LYS A 63 5.05 -4.71 -6.95
CA LYS A 63 5.72 -5.12 -8.19
C LYS A 63 7.10 -5.69 -7.93
N VAL A 64 7.77 -5.20 -6.89
CA VAL A 64 9.14 -5.57 -6.59
C VAL A 64 9.29 -5.84 -5.09
N ILE A 65 9.97 -6.94 -4.76
CA ILE A 65 10.56 -7.15 -3.43
C ILE A 65 12.05 -6.75 -3.54
N PRO A 66 12.43 -5.55 -3.08
CA PRO A 66 13.78 -5.04 -3.24
C PRO A 66 14.78 -5.79 -2.37
N SER A 67 16.07 -5.59 -2.64
CA SER A 67 17.14 -6.07 -1.74
C SER A 67 16.91 -5.53 -0.33
N GLN A 68 17.17 -6.37 0.69
CA GLN A 68 16.98 -6.00 2.10
C GLN A 68 15.54 -5.58 2.47
N ALA A 69 14.51 -6.01 1.73
CA ALA A 69 13.10 -5.68 1.99
C ALA A 69 12.64 -6.04 3.41
N PHE A 70 13.22 -7.10 4.00
CA PHE A 70 12.88 -7.64 5.31
C PHE A 70 13.94 -7.34 6.38
N ARG A 71 14.81 -6.36 6.15
CA ARG A 71 15.95 -6.08 7.03
C ARG A 71 15.50 -5.77 8.46
N GLY A 72 16.13 -6.47 9.41
CA GLY A 72 15.89 -6.31 10.84
C GLY A 72 14.73 -7.13 11.39
N LEU A 73 14.03 -7.92 10.57
CA LEU A 73 13.01 -8.87 11.01
C LEU A 73 13.66 -10.18 11.51
N ASN A 74 14.60 -10.07 12.46
CA ASN A 74 15.50 -11.16 12.85
C ASN A 74 14.80 -12.36 13.50
N GLU A 75 13.60 -12.16 14.05
CA GLU A 75 12.82 -13.20 14.73
C GLU A 75 11.83 -13.93 13.81
N VAL A 76 11.70 -13.49 12.55
CA VAL A 76 10.79 -14.10 11.59
C VAL A 76 11.31 -15.48 11.20
N VAL A 77 10.46 -16.48 11.38
CA VAL A 77 10.69 -17.89 11.06
C VAL A 77 10.06 -18.27 9.72
N LYS A 78 8.93 -17.63 9.39
CA LYS A 78 8.17 -17.88 8.17
C LYS A 78 7.76 -16.58 7.48
N ILE A 79 8.08 -16.46 6.20
CA ILE A 79 7.53 -15.44 5.31
C ILE A 79 6.71 -16.14 4.25
N GLU A 80 5.45 -15.77 4.11
CA GLU A 80 4.55 -16.30 3.08
C GLU A 80 4.12 -15.16 2.16
N ILE A 81 4.35 -15.32 0.86
CA ILE A 81 3.90 -14.37 -0.16
C ILE A 81 2.91 -15.11 -1.05
N SER A 82 1.66 -14.65 -1.10
CA SER A 82 0.61 -15.33 -1.87
C SER A 82 -0.31 -14.34 -2.58
N GLN A 83 -0.86 -14.76 -3.71
CA GLN A 83 -1.92 -14.05 -4.45
C GLN A 83 -1.61 -12.57 -4.74
N SER A 84 -0.33 -12.25 -4.90
CA SER A 84 0.16 -10.91 -5.24
C SER A 84 0.51 -10.89 -6.72
N ASP A 85 -0.52 -10.94 -7.57
CA ASP A 85 -0.40 -11.18 -9.02
C ASP A 85 0.39 -10.10 -9.78
N SER A 86 0.55 -8.93 -9.16
CA SER A 86 1.34 -7.82 -9.71
C SER A 86 2.84 -7.95 -9.44
N LEU A 87 3.29 -8.95 -8.67
CA LEU A 87 4.70 -9.12 -8.33
C LEU A 87 5.50 -9.60 -9.54
N GLU A 88 6.39 -8.74 -10.03
CA GLU A 88 7.19 -8.97 -11.25
C GLU A 88 8.61 -9.43 -10.92
N LYS A 89 9.19 -8.96 -9.81
CA LYS A 89 10.61 -9.17 -9.48
C LYS A 89 10.86 -9.32 -7.98
N ILE A 90 11.73 -10.26 -7.64
CA ILE A 90 12.38 -10.35 -6.33
C ILE A 90 13.86 -10.11 -6.56
N GLU A 91 14.43 -9.10 -5.90
CA GLU A 91 15.84 -8.76 -6.07
C GLU A 91 16.75 -9.70 -5.27
N ALA A 92 18.02 -9.77 -5.70
CA ALA A 92 19.04 -10.45 -4.93
C ALA A 92 19.09 -9.89 -3.50
N ASN A 93 19.34 -10.77 -2.52
CA ASN A 93 19.50 -10.40 -1.13
C ASN A 93 18.24 -9.76 -0.51
N ALA A 94 17.05 -10.00 -1.09
CA ALA A 94 15.77 -9.56 -0.51
C ALA A 94 15.53 -10.13 0.89
N PHE A 95 15.93 -11.39 1.09
CA PHE A 95 15.76 -12.17 2.32
C PHE A 95 17.04 -12.29 3.18
N ASP A 96 18.07 -11.50 2.87
CA ASP A 96 19.33 -11.53 3.61
C ASP A 96 19.14 -11.08 5.07
N ASN A 97 20.00 -11.58 5.95
CA ASN A 97 20.04 -11.24 7.38
C ASN A 97 18.78 -11.63 8.16
N LEU A 98 17.98 -12.58 7.67
CA LEU A 98 16.88 -13.20 8.40
C LEU A 98 17.38 -14.46 9.13
N LEU A 99 17.99 -14.25 10.29
CA LEU A 99 18.75 -15.28 11.03
C LEU A 99 17.94 -16.52 11.42
N ASN A 100 16.62 -16.35 11.64
CA ASN A 100 15.74 -17.41 12.12
C ASN A 100 14.81 -17.97 11.03
N LEU A 101 14.93 -17.49 9.78
CA LEU A 101 14.05 -17.92 8.69
C LEU A 101 14.30 -19.39 8.34
N SER A 102 13.28 -20.24 8.47
CA SER A 102 13.36 -21.66 8.15
C SER A 102 12.37 -22.08 7.06
N GLU A 103 11.35 -21.28 6.80
CA GLU A 103 10.30 -21.56 5.82
C GLU A 103 9.99 -20.31 4.97
N MET A 104 9.88 -20.50 3.66
CA MET A 104 9.45 -19.48 2.68
C MET A 104 8.44 -20.06 1.69
#